data_AF-A0A4Q1BDP8-F1
#
_entry.id   AF-A0A4Q1BDP8-F1
#
_cell.length_a   1.000
_cell.length_b   1.000
_cell.length_c   1.000
_cell.angle_alpha   90.00
_cell.angle_beta   90.00
_cell.angle_gamma   90.00
#
_symmetry.space_group_name_H-M   'P 1'
#
loop_
_entity.id
_entity.type
_entity.pdbx_description
1 polymer ?
#
loop_
_entity_poly.entity_id
_entity_poly.type
_entity_poly.pdbx_seq_one_letter_code
_entity_poly.pdbx_strand_id
1 'polypeptide(L)'
;MSSQLEATSAILGEYMLKGWTLTDLHCEECRVTPLMREPEVIAIRQGRDRIQFCALCDGPAGDDQTRESPQAAPLTARSPIPTPSTKPAESPPPSSRQTPLLDKADHDLAAERISHLLLQGYSLLSATCPHASCRGIPLVGYPKREGGASRRLCVGCDTRWHFVSRVKIAYAKSRGKVFEVCHTKGKVREKSS
;
A
#
# COMPACT_ATOMS: atom_id res chain seq x y z
N MET A 1 -25.48 15.28 21.96
CA MET A 1 -25.43 14.67 20.61
C MET A 1 -24.03 14.70 19.99
N SER A 2 -23.14 15.65 20.35
CA SER A 2 -21.75 15.70 19.84
C SER A 2 -20.82 14.63 20.42
N SER A 3 -20.97 14.29 21.70
CA SER A 3 -20.07 13.35 22.40
C SER A 3 -20.05 11.93 21.85
N GLN A 4 -21.16 11.45 21.29
CA GLN A 4 -21.24 10.10 20.70
C GLN A 4 -20.43 9.99 19.41
N LEU A 5 -20.43 11.06 18.60
CA LEU A 5 -19.61 11.12 17.37
C LEU A 5 -18.13 11.24 17.72
N GLU A 6 -17.78 11.99 18.76
CA GLU A 6 -16.41 12.08 19.28
C GLU A 6 -15.92 10.72 19.79
N ALA A 7 -16.73 10.00 20.57
CA ALA A 7 -16.42 8.66 21.04
C ALA A 7 -16.26 7.65 19.89
N THR A 8 -17.15 7.70 18.90
CA THR A 8 -17.07 6.84 17.71
C THR A 8 -15.78 7.13 16.93
N SER A 9 -15.44 8.41 16.74
CA SER A 9 -14.23 8.83 16.04
C SER A 9 -12.96 8.37 16.77
N ALA A 10 -12.97 8.40 18.09
CA ALA A 10 -11.88 7.89 18.91
C ALA A 10 -11.69 6.37 18.74
N ILE A 11 -12.78 5.58 18.77
CA ILE A 11 -12.74 4.13 18.54
C ILE A 11 -12.20 3.82 17.13
N LEU A 12 -12.73 4.50 16.11
CA LEU A 12 -12.25 4.33 14.73
C LEU A 12 -10.75 4.60 14.63
N GLY A 13 -10.28 5.70 15.23
CA GLY A 13 -8.86 6.06 15.28
C GLY A 13 -8.01 5.00 15.98
N GLU A 14 -8.43 4.49 17.13
CA GLU A 14 -7.71 3.46 17.88
C GLU A 14 -7.55 2.17 17.07
N TYR A 15 -8.62 1.70 16.42
CA TYR A 15 -8.57 0.49 15.61
C TYR A 15 -7.75 0.68 14.32
N MET A 16 -7.79 1.86 13.71
CA MET A 16 -6.91 2.18 12.57
C MET A 16 -5.43 2.13 12.96
N LEU A 17 -5.06 2.59 14.16
CA LEU A 17 -3.70 2.47 14.69
C LEU A 17 -3.29 1.01 14.96
N LYS A 18 -4.25 0.14 15.29
CA LYS A 18 -4.05 -1.32 15.38
C LYS A 18 -3.96 -2.01 14.00
N GLY A 19 -4.11 -1.26 12.91
CA GLY A 19 -4.03 -1.74 11.53
C GLY A 19 -5.37 -2.14 10.91
N TRP A 20 -6.50 -1.96 11.61
CA TRP A 20 -7.82 -2.22 11.05
C TRP A 20 -8.13 -1.24 9.92
N THR A 21 -8.84 -1.72 8.91
CA THR A 21 -9.11 -0.94 7.70
C THR A 21 -10.58 -0.56 7.63
N LEU A 22 -10.87 0.72 7.37
CA LEU A 22 -12.23 1.19 7.04
C LEU A 22 -12.66 0.59 5.70
N THR A 23 -13.86 0.02 5.65
CA THR A 23 -14.44 -0.51 4.42
C THR A 23 -15.38 0.51 3.77
N ASP A 24 -15.72 0.24 2.52
CA ASP A 24 -16.74 0.96 1.73
C ASP A 24 -18.19 0.57 2.12
N LEU A 25 -18.34 -0.46 2.95
CA LEU A 25 -19.64 -0.93 3.45
C LEU A 25 -20.02 -0.16 4.72
N HIS A 26 -21.25 0.32 4.75
CA HIS A 26 -21.84 0.97 5.93
C HIS A 26 -22.60 -0.06 6.76
N CYS A 27 -22.66 0.14 8.08
CA CYS A 27 -23.45 -0.72 8.96
C CYS A 27 -24.94 -0.67 8.55
N GLU A 28 -25.60 -1.83 8.53
CA GLU A 28 -27.01 -1.95 8.09
C GLU A 28 -27.99 -1.25 9.05
N GLU A 29 -27.64 -1.20 10.34
CA GLU A 29 -28.45 -0.61 11.40
C GLU A 29 -28.37 0.92 11.36
N CYS A 30 -27.17 1.50 11.53
CA CYS A 30 -27.03 2.94 11.62
C CYS A 30 -26.90 3.64 10.26
N ARG A 31 -26.45 2.93 9.21
CA ARG A 31 -26.20 3.45 7.84
C ARG A 31 -25.27 4.65 7.70
N VAL A 32 -24.74 5.16 8.82
CA VAL A 32 -23.87 6.34 8.89
C VAL A 32 -22.41 5.93 9.05
N THR A 33 -22.13 4.90 9.85
CA THR A 33 -20.77 4.52 10.20
C THR A 33 -20.27 3.40 9.27
N PRO A 34 -19.08 3.54 8.68
CA PRO A 34 -18.45 2.48 7.89
C PRO A 34 -18.03 1.31 8.79
N LEU A 35 -18.10 0.08 8.26
CA LEU A 35 -17.61 -1.11 8.93
C LEU A 35 -16.08 -1.14 8.92
N MET A 36 -15.48 -1.54 10.05
CA MET A 36 -14.05 -1.80 10.16
C MET A 36 -13.75 -3.27 9.89
N ARG A 37 -12.70 -3.55 9.13
CA ARG A 37 -12.24 -4.90 8.79
C ARG A 37 -10.92 -5.21 9.46
N GLU A 38 -10.83 -6.41 10.04
CA GLU A 38 -9.64 -6.90 10.70
C GLU A 38 -8.47 -7.14 9.70
N PRO A 39 -7.21 -6.88 10.11
CA PRO A 39 -6.03 -7.25 9.34
C PRO A 39 -5.99 -8.76 9.05
N GLU A 40 -5.68 -9.10 7.80
CA GLU A 40 -5.55 -10.49 7.33
C GLU A 40 -4.59 -11.32 8.18
N VAL A 41 -3.47 -10.72 8.59
CA VAL A 41 -2.43 -11.39 9.40
C VAL A 41 -2.99 -11.85 10.74
N ILE A 42 -3.94 -11.13 11.33
CA ILE A 42 -4.55 -11.46 12.63
C ILE A 42 -5.57 -12.58 12.45
N ALA A 43 -6.43 -12.49 11.42
CA ALA A 43 -7.41 -13.53 11.11
C ALA A 43 -6.76 -14.89 10.81
N ILE A 44 -5.68 -14.90 10.01
CA ILE A 44 -4.93 -16.13 9.68
C ILE A 44 -4.32 -16.75 10.95
N ARG A 45 -3.74 -15.93 11.86
CA ARG A 45 -3.16 -16.43 13.11
C ARG A 45 -4.20 -17.07 14.02
N GLN A 46 -5.43 -16.56 14.00
CA GLN A 46 -6.53 -17.08 14.82
C GLN A 46 -7.30 -18.21 14.13
N GLY A 47 -6.96 -18.56 12.88
CA GLY A 47 -7.62 -19.62 12.13
C GLY A 47 -9.12 -19.37 11.87
N ARG A 48 -9.54 -18.10 11.88
CA ARG A 48 -10.94 -17.71 11.65
C ARG A 48 -11.05 -16.75 10.49
N ASP A 49 -12.27 -16.61 9.99
CA ASP A 49 -12.59 -15.59 9.00
C ASP A 49 -12.42 -14.18 9.56
N ARG A 50 -12.19 -13.24 8.65
CA ARG A 50 -12.04 -11.82 8.99
C ARG A 50 -13.34 -11.30 9.57
N ILE A 51 -13.27 -10.74 10.77
CA ILE A 51 -14.43 -10.08 11.38
C ILE A 51 -14.55 -8.65 10.86
N GLN A 52 -15.81 -8.21 10.80
CA GLN A 52 -16.18 -6.83 10.55
C GLN A 52 -17.05 -6.35 11.70
N PHE A 53 -16.84 -5.11 12.14
CA PHE A 53 -17.65 -4.51 13.21
C PHE A 53 -17.92 -3.03 12.93
N CYS A 54 -18.99 -2.51 13.52
CA CYS A 54 -19.38 -1.10 13.49
C CYS A 54 -18.95 -0.42 14.79
N ALA A 55 -18.15 0.64 14.72
CA ALA A 55 -17.71 1.36 15.93
C ALA A 55 -18.84 2.08 16.68
N LEU A 56 -19.99 2.33 16.03
CA LEU A 56 -21.14 2.99 16.64
C LEU A 56 -22.12 1.98 17.28
N CYS A 57 -22.32 0.83 16.65
CA CYS A 57 -23.29 -0.18 17.10
C CYS A 57 -22.66 -1.26 17.98
N ASP A 58 -21.44 -1.71 17.63
CA ASP A 58 -20.68 -2.74 18.36
C ASP A 58 -19.60 -2.12 19.26
N GLY A 59 -19.67 -0.80 19.50
CA GLY A 59 -18.76 -0.05 20.36
C GLY A 59 -18.73 -0.60 21.80
N PRO A 60 -17.76 -0.16 22.63
CA PRO A 60 -17.46 -0.79 23.91
C PRO A 60 -18.75 -0.90 24.73
N ALA A 61 -19.15 -2.14 24.98
CA ALA A 61 -20.36 -2.51 25.70
C ALA A 61 -20.44 -1.74 27.03
N GLY A 62 -21.26 -0.70 27.02
CA GLY A 62 -21.77 0.01 28.19
C GLY A 62 -23.28 -0.17 28.20
N ASP A 63 -23.68 -1.22 28.91
CA ASP A 63 -25.03 -1.51 29.42
C ASP A 63 -26.18 -1.92 28.45
N ASP A 64 -26.76 -3.07 28.82
CA ASP A 64 -28.03 -3.71 28.42
C ASP A 64 -28.14 -4.30 26.98
N GLN A 65 -28.36 -5.60 26.76
CA GLN A 65 -29.29 -6.48 27.48
C GLN A 65 -28.99 -8.00 27.32
N THR A 66 -28.84 -8.66 28.48
CA THR A 66 -29.23 -10.06 28.82
C THR A 66 -28.49 -11.27 28.25
N ARG A 67 -27.58 -11.84 29.06
CA ARG A 67 -27.78 -13.18 29.67
C ARG A 67 -26.89 -13.41 30.91
N GLU A 68 -27.58 -13.54 32.06
CA GLU A 68 -27.25 -14.18 33.35
C GLU A 68 -26.10 -13.65 34.27
N SER A 69 -26.48 -13.44 35.54
CA SER A 69 -25.75 -12.93 36.73
C SER A 69 -25.47 -14.10 37.71
N PRO A 70 -24.96 -13.94 38.97
CA PRO A 70 -24.23 -12.85 39.64
C PRO A 70 -22.96 -13.33 40.41
N GLN A 71 -22.04 -12.41 40.78
CA GLN A 71 -21.69 -12.10 42.20
C GLN A 71 -20.30 -11.46 42.42
N ALA A 72 -20.31 -10.56 43.41
CA ALA A 72 -19.21 -10.05 44.24
C ALA A 72 -18.38 -8.84 43.74
N ALA A 73 -19.01 -7.67 43.90
CA ALA A 73 -18.61 -6.54 44.76
C ALA A 73 -17.11 -6.09 44.94
N PRO A 74 -16.90 -4.80 45.25
CA PRO A 74 -15.77 -3.98 44.78
C PRO A 74 -14.79 -3.60 45.88
N LEU A 75 -13.50 -3.38 45.58
CA LEU A 75 -12.60 -2.66 46.48
C LEU A 75 -11.51 -1.85 45.72
N THR A 76 -11.66 -0.53 45.80
CA THR A 76 -10.63 0.46 46.17
C THR A 76 -9.15 0.09 46.05
N ALA A 77 -8.40 0.89 45.28
CA ALA A 77 -7.13 1.46 45.76
C ALA A 77 -6.76 2.73 44.95
N ARG A 78 -6.61 3.82 45.70
CA ARG A 78 -6.10 5.14 45.31
C ARG A 78 -4.61 5.06 44.96
N SER A 79 -4.11 5.93 44.08
CA SER A 79 -3.32 7.12 44.45
C SER A 79 -2.55 7.74 43.27
N PRO A 80 -2.10 9.00 43.39
CA PRO A 80 -2.00 9.94 42.27
C PRO A 80 -0.55 10.36 41.91
N ILE A 81 -0.44 11.07 40.76
CA ILE A 81 0.61 12.07 40.39
C ILE A 81 2.00 11.48 40.02
N PRO A 82 2.85 12.11 39.16
CA PRO A 82 2.74 13.39 38.45
C PRO A 82 2.89 13.33 36.92
N THR A 83 2.30 14.32 36.26
CA THR A 83 2.81 14.91 35.02
C THR A 83 4.19 15.53 35.22
N PRO A 84 5.12 15.34 34.27
CA PRO A 84 5.88 16.47 33.78
C PRO A 84 5.55 16.74 32.31
N SER A 85 4.97 17.92 32.13
CA SER A 85 4.78 18.61 30.87
C SER A 85 6.05 18.55 30.02
N THR A 86 6.04 17.73 28.98
CA THR A 86 7.06 17.76 27.93
C THR A 86 6.41 18.33 26.68
N LYS A 87 6.77 19.58 26.39
CA LYS A 87 6.43 20.32 25.18
C LYS A 87 6.60 19.42 23.95
N PRO A 88 5.59 19.29 23.06
CA PRO A 88 5.82 18.73 21.74
C PRO A 88 6.71 19.71 20.98
N ALA A 89 7.98 19.35 20.83
CA ALA A 89 8.84 19.97 19.84
C ALA A 89 8.20 19.73 18.48
N GLU A 90 7.93 20.83 17.79
CA GLU A 90 7.46 20.88 16.42
C GLU A 90 8.40 20.04 15.54
N SER A 91 7.97 18.84 15.20
CA SER A 91 8.67 17.99 14.24
C SER A 91 8.51 18.60 12.85
N PRO A 92 9.60 18.94 12.14
CA PRO A 92 9.52 19.49 10.79
C PRO A 92 8.84 18.51 9.82
N PRO A 93 8.24 19.00 8.72
CA PRO A 93 7.53 18.17 7.74
C PRO A 93 8.41 17.00 7.27
N PRO A 94 7.82 15.82 6.97
CA PRO A 94 8.58 14.64 6.57
C PRO A 94 9.45 15.01 5.37
N SER A 95 10.74 15.11 5.67
CA SER A 95 11.83 15.31 4.73
C SER A 95 11.57 14.42 3.52
N SER A 96 11.38 15.07 2.37
CA SER A 96 11.27 14.43 1.07
C SER A 96 12.35 13.37 1.00
N ARG A 97 11.95 12.09 0.97
CA ARG A 97 12.89 10.99 0.76
C ARG A 97 13.66 11.35 -0.50
N GLN A 98 14.95 11.62 -0.30
CA GLN A 98 15.86 12.14 -1.29
C GLN A 98 15.74 11.31 -2.56
N THR A 99 15.04 11.84 -3.56
CA THR A 99 15.20 11.41 -4.93
C THR A 99 16.65 11.72 -5.29
N PRO A 100 17.45 10.73 -5.71
CA PRO A 100 18.78 11.01 -6.23
C PRO A 100 18.63 12.02 -7.36
N LEU A 101 19.56 12.99 -7.42
CA LEU A 101 19.61 14.15 -8.32
C LEU A 101 19.50 13.77 -9.80
N LEU A 102 18.34 13.30 -10.25
CA LEU A 102 17.78 13.60 -11.55
C LEU A 102 16.99 14.89 -11.37
N ASP A 103 17.14 15.82 -12.31
CA ASP A 103 16.38 17.06 -12.33
C ASP A 103 14.92 16.78 -12.00
N LYS A 104 14.42 17.39 -10.93
CA LYS A 104 13.04 17.23 -10.44
C LYS A 104 12.03 17.39 -11.60
N ALA A 105 12.36 18.25 -12.56
CA ALA A 105 11.65 18.46 -13.81
C ALA A 105 11.52 17.18 -14.66
N ASP A 106 12.57 16.38 -14.83
CA ASP A 106 12.54 15.14 -15.61
C ASP A 106 11.65 14.09 -14.97
N HIS A 107 11.64 14.02 -13.64
CA HIS A 107 10.76 13.12 -12.91
C HIS A 107 9.29 13.55 -13.00
N ASP A 108 9.02 14.85 -12.95
CA ASP A 108 7.67 15.40 -13.09
C ASP A 108 7.13 15.19 -14.52
N LEU A 109 7.98 15.39 -15.55
CA LEU A 109 7.65 15.07 -16.94
C LEU A 109 7.41 13.57 -17.15
N ALA A 110 8.21 12.72 -16.50
CA ALA A 110 7.99 11.27 -16.53
C ALA A 110 6.64 10.90 -15.89
N ALA A 111 6.27 11.54 -14.78
CA ALA A 111 4.99 11.31 -14.10
C ALA A 111 3.78 11.68 -14.98
N GLU A 112 3.84 12.81 -15.68
CA GLU A 112 2.80 13.24 -16.63
C GLU A 112 2.65 12.23 -17.78
N ARG A 113 3.76 11.76 -18.36
CA ARG A 113 3.71 10.73 -19.41
C ARG A 113 3.14 9.42 -18.91
N ILE A 114 3.45 9.04 -17.68
CA ILE A 114 2.89 7.83 -17.05
C ILE A 114 1.38 7.98 -16.91
N SER A 115 0.89 9.11 -16.37
CA SER A 115 -0.55 9.32 -16.16
C SER A 115 -1.32 9.24 -17.48
N HIS A 116 -0.81 9.85 -18.56
CA HIS A 116 -1.42 9.77 -19.88
C HIS A 116 -1.48 8.34 -20.42
N LEU A 117 -0.41 7.54 -20.24
CA LEU A 117 -0.40 6.14 -20.66
C LEU A 117 -1.38 5.27 -19.85
N LEU A 118 -1.53 5.53 -18.55
CA LEU A 118 -2.51 4.82 -17.72
C LEU A 118 -3.93 5.06 -18.21
N LEU A 119 -4.26 6.31 -18.58
CA LEU A 119 -5.56 6.65 -19.18
C LEU A 119 -5.79 5.95 -20.53
N GLN A 120 -4.72 5.63 -21.26
CA GLN A 120 -4.77 4.85 -22.51
C GLN A 120 -4.82 3.32 -22.30
N GLY A 121 -4.92 2.86 -21.06
CA GLY A 121 -5.01 1.42 -20.73
C GLY A 121 -3.66 0.71 -20.61
N TYR A 122 -2.55 1.45 -20.49
CA TYR A 122 -1.28 0.88 -20.05
C TYR A 122 -1.33 0.60 -18.55
N SER A 123 -0.47 -0.31 -18.08
CA SER A 123 -0.42 -0.69 -16.66
C SER A 123 0.94 -0.36 -16.04
N LEU A 124 0.99 0.28 -14.87
CA LEU A 124 2.25 0.50 -14.16
C LEU A 124 2.81 -0.83 -13.65
N LEU A 125 4.11 -1.08 -13.81
CA LEU A 125 4.79 -2.26 -13.27
C LEU A 125 5.64 -1.90 -12.06
N SER A 126 5.83 -2.88 -11.18
CA SER A 126 6.74 -2.78 -10.03
C SER A 126 8.23 -2.82 -10.42
N ALA A 127 8.56 -2.94 -11.72
CA ALA A 127 9.95 -2.98 -12.19
C ALA A 127 10.40 -1.58 -12.63
N THR A 128 11.65 -1.21 -12.34
CA THR A 128 12.24 0.08 -12.72
C THR A 128 13.18 -0.07 -13.91
N CYS A 129 13.47 1.05 -14.58
CA CYS A 129 14.40 1.07 -15.70
C CYS A 129 15.84 0.74 -15.24
N PRO A 130 16.55 -0.21 -15.90
CA PRO A 130 17.93 -0.55 -15.54
C PRO A 130 18.96 0.44 -16.08
N HIS A 131 18.55 1.37 -16.95
CA HIS A 131 19.45 2.35 -17.54
C HIS A 131 19.93 3.36 -16.49
N ALA A 132 21.23 3.67 -16.48
CA ALA A 132 21.83 4.54 -15.46
C ALA A 132 21.21 5.96 -15.45
N SER A 133 20.84 6.49 -16.62
CA SER A 133 20.23 7.81 -16.75
C SER A 133 18.72 7.86 -16.43
N CYS A 134 18.08 6.71 -16.22
CA CYS A 134 16.63 6.63 -15.94
C CYS A 134 16.36 5.83 -14.66
N ARG A 135 17.34 5.78 -13.77
CA ARG A 135 17.26 5.02 -12.53
C ARG A 135 16.14 5.59 -11.66
N GLY A 136 15.23 4.73 -11.25
CA GLY A 136 14.07 5.10 -10.43
C GLY A 136 12.80 5.36 -11.22
N ILE A 137 12.86 5.51 -12.55
CA ILE A 137 11.66 5.62 -13.39
C ILE A 137 11.00 4.23 -13.51
N PRO A 138 9.72 4.08 -13.12
CA PRO A 138 9.02 2.80 -13.23
C PRO A 138 8.70 2.46 -14.69
N LEU A 139 8.66 1.16 -15.00
CA LEU A 139 8.27 0.66 -16.31
C LEU A 139 6.74 0.61 -16.41
N VAL A 140 6.22 0.89 -17.61
CA VAL A 140 4.80 0.77 -17.96
C VAL A 140 4.59 -0.37 -18.95
N GLY A 141 3.44 -1.04 -18.85
CA GLY A 141 3.10 -2.24 -19.59
C GLY A 141 2.12 -1.89 -20.68
N TYR A 142 2.34 -2.43 -21.88
CA TYR A 142 1.38 -2.26 -22.96
C TYR A 142 0.05 -2.91 -22.60
N PRO A 143 -1.09 -2.38 -23.09
CA PRO A 143 -2.38 -3.02 -22.95
C PRO A 143 -2.30 -4.46 -23.44
N LYS A 144 -2.74 -5.39 -22.60
CA LYS A 144 -2.73 -6.82 -22.91
C LYS A 144 -3.65 -7.07 -24.10
N ARG A 145 -3.11 -7.60 -25.18
CA ARG A 145 -3.91 -8.27 -26.21
C ARG A 145 -4.03 -9.73 -25.80
N GLU A 146 -5.18 -10.34 -26.02
CA GLU A 146 -5.42 -11.75 -25.67
C GLU A 146 -4.28 -12.63 -26.21
N GLY A 147 -3.60 -13.35 -25.31
CA GLY A 147 -2.47 -14.23 -25.65
C GLY A 147 -1.12 -13.55 -25.96
N GLY A 148 -1.00 -12.24 -25.83
CA GLY A 148 0.22 -11.50 -26.13
C GLY A 148 1.25 -11.45 -24.99
N ALA A 149 2.54 -11.52 -25.34
CA ALA A 149 3.63 -11.30 -24.38
C ALA A 149 3.57 -9.91 -23.74
N SER A 150 3.82 -9.85 -22.43
CA SER A 150 3.84 -8.61 -21.64
C SER A 150 5.00 -7.71 -22.06
N ARG A 151 4.74 -6.81 -23.01
CA ARG A 151 5.67 -5.75 -23.43
C ARG A 151 5.68 -4.65 -22.38
N ARG A 152 6.86 -4.07 -22.14
CA ARG A 152 7.10 -3.00 -21.17
C ARG A 152 7.87 -1.86 -21.83
N LEU A 153 7.74 -0.65 -21.32
CA LEU A 153 8.34 0.58 -21.84
C LEU A 153 8.83 1.43 -20.65
N CYS A 154 9.97 2.11 -20.81
CA CYS A 154 10.36 3.21 -19.93
C CYS A 154 9.96 4.54 -20.56
N VAL A 155 9.31 5.43 -19.82
CA VAL A 155 8.88 6.76 -20.32
C VAL A 155 10.01 7.80 -20.40
N GLY A 156 11.15 7.52 -19.76
CA GLY A 156 12.31 8.43 -19.72
C GLY A 156 13.27 8.21 -20.89
N CYS A 157 13.55 6.96 -21.25
CA CYS A 157 14.45 6.61 -22.35
C CYS A 157 13.76 5.92 -23.54
N ASP A 158 12.43 5.84 -23.51
CA ASP A 158 11.58 5.19 -24.53
C ASP A 158 11.97 3.75 -24.92
N THR A 159 12.75 3.10 -24.05
CA THR A 159 13.28 1.76 -24.30
C THR A 159 12.21 0.71 -24.01
N ARG A 160 12.01 -0.19 -24.98
CA ARG A 160 11.01 -1.26 -24.93
C ARG A 160 11.63 -2.59 -24.53
N TRP A 161 10.94 -3.32 -23.66
CA TRP A 161 11.34 -4.61 -23.13
C TRP A 161 10.24 -5.63 -23.38
N HIS A 162 10.63 -6.88 -23.64
CA HIS A 162 9.71 -8.00 -23.79
C HIS A 162 9.96 -8.98 -22.64
N PHE A 163 8.96 -9.23 -21.80
CA PHE A 163 9.07 -10.27 -20.79
C PHE A 163 8.77 -11.62 -21.46
N VAL A 164 9.81 -12.39 -21.76
CA VAL A 164 9.64 -13.78 -22.19
C VAL A 164 9.44 -14.62 -20.95
N SER A 165 8.18 -14.80 -20.56
CA SER A 165 7.77 -15.80 -19.59
C SER A 165 8.18 -17.18 -20.10
N ARG A 166 9.28 -17.70 -19.55
CA ARG A 166 9.82 -19.06 -19.64
C ARG A 166 9.25 -19.92 -20.77
N VAL A 167 9.92 -19.86 -21.92
CA VAL A 167 10.40 -20.97 -22.77
C VAL A 167 10.59 -20.40 -24.18
N LYS A 168 11.85 -20.48 -24.65
CA LYS A 168 12.42 -20.05 -25.94
C LYS A 168 12.89 -18.58 -26.02
N ILE A 169 14.14 -18.41 -25.60
CA ILE A 169 15.20 -17.51 -26.10
C ILE A 169 14.71 -16.18 -26.72
N ALA A 170 14.93 -15.08 -25.99
CA ALA A 170 14.71 -13.72 -26.49
C ALA A 170 15.96 -13.20 -27.21
N TYR A 171 15.81 -12.77 -28.46
CA TYR A 171 16.83 -12.03 -29.21
C TYR A 171 16.53 -10.53 -29.12
N ALA A 172 17.43 -9.74 -28.51
CA ALA A 172 17.42 -8.29 -28.64
C ALA A 172 18.09 -7.90 -29.96
N LYS A 173 17.39 -7.18 -30.85
CA LYS A 173 17.98 -6.64 -32.09
C LYS A 173 18.15 -5.14 -31.94
N SER A 174 19.35 -4.72 -31.54
CA SER A 174 19.83 -3.34 -31.72
C SER A 174 21.10 -3.41 -32.55
N ARG A 175 21.08 -2.78 -33.73
CA ARG A 175 22.23 -2.65 -34.64
C ARG A 175 23.03 -3.94 -34.88
N GLY A 176 22.32 -5.05 -35.12
CA GLY A 176 22.94 -6.32 -35.53
C GLY A 176 23.63 -7.13 -34.42
N LYS A 177 23.50 -6.75 -33.14
CA LYS A 177 24.07 -7.55 -32.03
C LYS A 177 22.97 -8.05 -31.10
N VAL A 178 23.08 -9.34 -30.76
CA VAL A 178 22.19 -10.10 -29.89
C VAL A 178 22.83 -10.17 -28.52
N PHE A 179 22.12 -9.70 -27.49
CA PHE A 179 22.57 -9.81 -26.10
C PHE A 179 21.63 -10.70 -25.31
N GLU A 180 22.21 -11.72 -24.67
CA GLU A 180 21.53 -12.60 -23.72
C GLU A 180 21.73 -12.06 -22.31
N VAL A 181 20.63 -11.74 -21.60
CA VAL A 181 20.70 -11.34 -20.20
C VAL A 181 19.81 -12.27 -19.39
N CYS A 182 20.43 -13.27 -18.75
CA CYS A 182 19.78 -14.18 -17.82
C CYS A 182 19.65 -13.53 -16.44
N HIS A 183 18.41 -13.20 -16.04
CA HIS A 183 18.10 -12.65 -14.73
C HIS A 183 17.78 -13.76 -13.71
N THR A 184 18.71 -14.72 -13.55
CA THR A 184 18.74 -15.62 -12.39
C THR A 184 20.19 -15.71 -11.92
N LYS A 185 20.51 -14.95 -10.88
CA LYS A 185 21.84 -14.65 -10.31
C LYS A 185 22.60 -13.60 -11.12
N GLY A 186 22.69 -12.37 -10.57
CA GLY A 186 23.32 -11.20 -11.19
C GLY A 186 24.75 -11.44 -11.67
N LYS A 187 24.90 -11.89 -12.91
CA LYS A 187 26.18 -12.00 -13.60
C LYS A 187 25.97 -11.73 -15.08
N VAL A 188 26.26 -10.49 -15.48
CA VAL A 188 26.38 -10.12 -16.89
C VAL A 188 27.72 -10.69 -17.36
N ARG A 189 27.70 -11.57 -18.37
CA ARG A 189 28.91 -11.98 -19.10
C ARG A 189 28.82 -11.44 -20.51
N GLU A 190 29.79 -10.61 -20.85
CA GLU A 190 30.05 -10.14 -22.20
C GLU A 190 30.81 -11.25 -22.94
N LYS A 191 30.37 -11.60 -24.15
CA LYS A 191 31.12 -12.48 -25.04
C LYS A 191 31.71 -11.62 -26.16
N SER A 192 33.04 -11.53 -26.23
CA SER A 192 33.72 -11.04 -27.43
C SER A 192 33.54 -12.08 -28.53
N SER A 193 33.47 -11.58 -29.76
CA SER A 193 33.43 -12.37 -30.98
C SER A 193 34.67 -13.25 -31.14
#